data_AF-A0AAW8BWU5-F1
#
_entry.id   AF-A0AAW8BWU5-F1
#
_cell.length_a   1.000
_cell.length_b   1.000
_cell.length_c   1.000
_cell.angle_alpha   90.00
_cell.angle_beta   90.00
_cell.angle_gamma   90.00
#
_symmetry.space_group_name_H-M   'P 1'
#
loop_
_entity.id
_entity.type
_entity.pdbx_description
1 polymer ?
#
loop_
_entity_poly.entity_id
_entity_poly.type
_entity_poly.pdbx_seq_one_letter_code
_entity_poly.pdbx_strand_id
1 'polypeptide(L)'
;MTFGIVYTYVRPNWQSNADTVRAMIDAEGGLHPRVALMLDVESGGNPPGDGSAWINALYWNLADYAGSAARIIGYANAYDFYNMWRVRPAGLRVVAAGYGSNPNLPGQVAHQYTDGNGYSPNLPQGAPPFGRCDMNSADGLTPQQFAAACGIATSEGWLMALSDDEQTELLNKVRDIWDQLRGPDGAGWPQLGQNGQGQNLTPVDAIAAIKTYVEGPRSGQSATAT
;
A
#
# COMPACT_ATOMS: atom_id res chain seq x y z
N MET A 1 10.53 -9.28 -15.63
CA MET A 1 9.83 -9.87 -14.47
C MET A 1 8.86 -8.85 -13.92
N THR A 2 7.55 -9.16 -13.86
CA THR A 2 6.54 -8.19 -13.36
C THR A 2 6.61 -8.04 -11.85
N PHE A 3 6.79 -9.15 -11.15
CA PHE A 3 6.68 -9.30 -9.70
C PHE A 3 7.29 -10.65 -9.27
N GLY A 4 7.81 -10.73 -8.05
CA GLY A 4 8.28 -11.96 -7.42
C GLY A 4 7.92 -12.01 -5.93
N ILE A 5 7.83 -13.22 -5.39
CA ILE A 5 7.62 -13.46 -3.96
C ILE A 5 8.77 -14.34 -3.48
N VAL A 6 9.43 -13.92 -2.40
CA VAL A 6 10.37 -14.75 -1.64
C VAL A 6 9.73 -15.02 -0.29
N TYR A 7 9.71 -16.28 0.13
CA TYR A 7 9.08 -16.66 1.39
C TYR A 7 10.11 -17.03 2.45
N THR A 8 9.71 -16.96 3.70
CA THR A 8 10.44 -17.52 4.83
C THR A 8 9.50 -18.34 5.70
N TYR A 9 9.93 -19.54 6.08
CA TYR A 9 9.21 -20.35 7.04
C TYR A 9 9.32 -19.72 8.41
N VAL A 10 8.21 -19.25 8.97
CA VAL A 10 8.23 -18.46 10.21
C VAL A 10 8.61 -19.35 11.37
N ARG A 11 9.58 -18.90 12.18
CA ARG A 11 10.01 -19.56 13.41
C ARG A 11 9.87 -18.66 14.65
N PRO A 12 9.66 -19.23 15.86
CA PRO A 12 9.52 -18.46 17.09
C PRO A 12 10.75 -17.62 17.46
N ASN A 13 11.95 -18.05 17.06
CA ASN A 13 13.18 -17.26 17.13
C ASN A 13 13.21 -16.18 16.03
N TRP A 14 12.14 -15.38 15.98
CA TRP A 14 11.80 -14.47 14.88
C TRP A 14 12.94 -13.53 14.49
N GLN A 15 13.75 -13.07 15.45
CA GLN A 15 14.89 -12.19 15.18
C GLN A 15 15.94 -12.90 14.32
N SER A 16 16.34 -14.12 14.69
CA SER A 16 17.27 -14.93 13.90
C SER A 16 16.69 -15.25 12.52
N ASN A 17 15.37 -15.49 12.44
CA ASN A 17 14.70 -15.73 11.18
C ASN A 17 14.79 -14.49 10.26
N ALA A 18 14.54 -13.29 10.79
CA ALA A 18 14.67 -12.04 10.06
C ALA A 18 16.12 -11.75 9.65
N ASP A 19 17.07 -11.97 10.55
CA ASP A 19 18.50 -11.79 10.30
C ASP A 19 18.98 -12.68 9.15
N THR A 20 18.55 -13.95 9.12
CA THR A 20 18.88 -14.86 8.02
C THR A 20 18.30 -14.38 6.69
N VAL A 21 17.02 -14.00 6.65
CA VAL A 21 16.39 -13.51 5.41
C VAL A 21 17.12 -12.27 4.88
N ARG A 22 17.35 -11.27 5.73
CA ARG A 22 18.04 -10.03 5.34
C ARG A 22 19.47 -10.30 4.89
N ALA A 23 20.22 -11.08 5.66
CA ALA A 23 21.61 -11.41 5.33
C ALA A 23 21.73 -12.15 3.98
N MET A 24 20.84 -13.10 3.70
CA MET A 24 20.85 -13.82 2.42
C MET A 24 20.50 -12.91 1.24
N ILE A 25 19.54 -12.00 1.40
CA ILE A 25 19.14 -11.07 0.34
C ILE A 25 20.22 -9.99 0.13
N ASP A 26 20.77 -9.43 1.21
CA ASP A 26 21.80 -8.40 1.15
C ASP A 26 23.11 -8.92 0.56
N ALA A 27 23.46 -10.19 0.84
CA ALA A 27 24.62 -10.85 0.21
C ALA A 27 24.52 -10.92 -1.32
N GLU A 28 23.31 -10.89 -1.87
CA GLU A 28 23.02 -10.94 -3.30
C GLU A 28 22.63 -9.57 -3.90
N GLY A 29 22.97 -8.47 -3.21
CA GLY A 29 22.76 -7.11 -3.72
C GLY A 29 21.49 -6.42 -3.23
N GLY A 30 20.79 -7.00 -2.25
CA GLY A 30 19.66 -6.37 -1.57
C GLY A 30 18.29 -6.68 -2.18
N LEU A 31 17.23 -6.26 -1.48
CA LEU A 31 15.86 -6.60 -1.86
C LEU A 31 15.42 -5.87 -3.13
N HIS A 32 15.26 -6.62 -4.22
CA HIS A 32 14.79 -6.08 -5.50
C HIS A 32 13.44 -5.35 -5.34
N PRO A 33 13.23 -4.17 -5.97
CA PRO A 33 12.02 -3.34 -5.82
C PRO A 33 10.73 -3.98 -6.34
N ARG A 34 10.82 -5.16 -6.95
CA ARG A 34 9.69 -5.93 -7.52
C ARG A 34 9.45 -7.25 -6.78
N VAL A 35 10.10 -7.43 -5.63
CA VAL A 35 9.95 -8.61 -4.79
C VAL A 35 9.18 -8.24 -3.52
N ALA A 36 8.14 -9.01 -3.20
CA ALA A 36 7.49 -9.00 -1.89
C ALA A 36 8.03 -10.17 -1.05
N LEU A 37 7.97 -10.02 0.27
CA LEU A 37 8.33 -11.06 1.21
C LEU A 37 7.06 -11.73 1.75
N MET A 38 7.09 -13.06 1.89
CA MET A 38 5.97 -13.84 2.40
C MET A 38 6.33 -14.58 3.68
N LEU A 39 5.50 -14.44 4.71
CA LEU A 39 5.60 -15.18 5.96
C LEU A 39 4.82 -16.47 5.81
N ASP A 40 5.54 -17.58 5.65
CA ASP A 40 4.97 -18.93 5.61
C ASP A 40 4.69 -19.41 7.05
N VAL A 41 3.45 -19.19 7.48
CA VAL A 41 2.96 -19.48 8.83
C VAL A 41 2.28 -20.83 8.83
N GLU A 42 2.99 -21.80 9.38
CA GLU A 42 2.52 -23.18 9.50
C GLU A 42 2.91 -23.76 10.87
N SER A 43 2.05 -24.63 11.40
CA SER A 43 2.31 -25.33 12.67
C SER A 43 3.41 -26.39 12.55
N GLY A 44 3.83 -26.77 11.34
CA GLY A 44 4.90 -27.73 11.07
C GLY A 44 6.22 -27.38 11.75
N GLY A 45 6.55 -28.11 12.82
CA GLY A 45 7.78 -27.89 13.59
C GLY A 45 7.76 -26.63 14.47
N ASN A 46 6.64 -25.92 14.55
CA ASN A 46 6.44 -24.79 15.45
C ASN A 46 5.69 -25.24 16.72
N PRO A 47 5.87 -24.55 17.86
CA PRO A 47 5.14 -24.86 19.07
C PRO A 47 3.63 -24.65 18.87
N PRO A 48 2.77 -25.46 19.52
CA PRO A 48 1.33 -25.28 19.43
C PRO A 48 0.89 -23.98 20.13
N GLY A 49 -0.27 -23.47 19.72
CA GLY A 49 -0.91 -22.32 20.36
C GLY A 49 -0.73 -21.03 19.57
N ASP A 50 -1.03 -19.91 20.22
CA ASP A 50 -1.02 -18.59 19.60
C ASP A 50 0.41 -18.05 19.46
N GLY A 51 0.87 -17.93 18.22
CA GLY A 51 2.16 -17.38 17.85
C GLY A 51 2.14 -15.92 17.41
N SER A 52 0.99 -15.24 17.50
CA SER A 52 0.81 -13.89 16.94
C SER A 52 1.90 -12.90 17.32
N ALA A 53 2.38 -12.94 18.56
CA ALA A 53 3.41 -12.01 19.03
C ALA A 53 4.72 -12.10 18.22
N TRP A 54 5.26 -13.30 18.05
CA TRP A 54 6.53 -13.49 17.34
C TRP A 54 6.37 -13.47 15.81
N ILE A 55 5.21 -13.89 15.29
CA ILE A 55 4.87 -13.74 13.86
C ILE A 55 4.79 -12.25 13.50
N ASN A 56 4.11 -11.44 14.33
CA ASN A 56 3.98 -10.00 14.10
C ASN A 56 5.32 -9.26 14.28
N ALA A 57 6.19 -9.74 15.18
CA ALA A 57 7.53 -9.19 15.31
C ALA A 57 8.36 -9.42 14.03
N LEU A 58 8.30 -10.63 13.43
CA LEU A 58 8.91 -10.89 12.13
C LEU A 58 8.29 -10.01 11.03
N TYR A 59 6.96 -9.90 11.00
CA TYR A 59 6.22 -9.10 10.02
C TYR A 59 6.71 -7.65 10.00
N TRP A 60 6.76 -6.99 11.16
CA TRP A 60 7.16 -5.59 11.23
C TRP A 60 8.64 -5.39 10.93
N ASN A 61 9.51 -6.30 11.38
CA ASN A 61 10.92 -6.23 11.04
C ASN A 61 11.17 -6.32 9.52
N LEU A 62 10.51 -7.26 8.84
CA LEU A 62 10.62 -7.40 7.39
C LEU A 62 9.89 -6.29 6.65
N ALA A 63 8.80 -5.73 7.19
CA ALA A 63 8.12 -4.56 6.62
C ALA A 63 9.03 -3.33 6.59
N ASP A 64 9.75 -3.08 7.69
CA ASP A 64 10.74 -2.01 7.79
C ASP A 64 11.88 -2.23 6.78
N TYR A 65 12.41 -3.45 6.70
CA TYR A 65 13.43 -3.82 5.71
C TYR A 65 12.96 -3.66 4.27
N ALA A 66 11.71 -4.04 3.97
CA ALA A 66 11.11 -3.88 2.65
C ALA A 66 10.68 -2.43 2.34
N GLY A 67 10.74 -1.53 3.32
CA GLY A 67 10.29 -0.14 3.23
C GLY A 67 8.76 0.02 3.10
N SER A 68 7.99 -1.06 3.25
CA SER A 68 6.52 -1.02 3.16
C SER A 68 5.87 -2.29 3.69
N ALA A 69 4.93 -2.13 4.61
CA ALA A 69 4.07 -3.20 5.12
C ALA A 69 3.21 -3.85 4.01
N ALA A 70 2.92 -3.13 2.93
CA ALA A 70 2.17 -3.68 1.80
C ALA A 70 2.97 -4.74 1.01
N ARG A 71 4.31 -4.74 1.14
CA ARG A 71 5.21 -5.73 0.53
C ARG A 71 5.39 -6.99 1.38
N ILE A 72 4.64 -7.12 2.48
CA ILE A 72 4.67 -8.29 3.35
C ILE A 72 3.34 -9.04 3.25
N ILE A 73 3.42 -10.29 2.83
CA ILE A 73 2.30 -11.18 2.58
C ILE A 73 2.30 -12.28 3.64
N GLY A 74 1.14 -12.68 4.14
CA GLY A 74 1.00 -13.89 4.95
C GLY A 74 0.73 -15.11 4.08
N TYR A 75 1.16 -16.28 4.52
CA TYR A 75 0.71 -17.56 3.99
C TYR A 75 0.27 -18.43 5.16
N ALA A 76 -0.88 -19.10 5.02
CA ALA A 76 -1.37 -20.06 6.00
C ALA A 76 -2.52 -20.89 5.41
N ASN A 77 -2.69 -22.11 5.92
CA ASN A 77 -3.98 -22.79 5.84
C ASN A 77 -4.98 -22.19 6.86
N ALA A 78 -6.26 -22.56 6.77
CA ALA A 78 -7.29 -22.04 7.69
C ALA A 78 -7.01 -22.33 9.16
N TYR A 79 -6.48 -23.53 9.47
CA TYR A 79 -6.18 -23.89 10.86
C TYR A 79 -5.10 -22.99 11.45
N ASP A 80 -3.97 -22.83 10.78
CA ASP A 80 -2.85 -22.00 11.26
C ASP A 80 -3.25 -20.51 11.30
N PHE A 81 -4.02 -20.06 10.31
CA PHE A 81 -4.54 -18.69 10.28
C PHE A 81 -5.39 -18.36 11.52
N TYR A 82 -6.28 -19.25 11.95
CA TYR A 82 -7.18 -19.00 13.09
C TYR A 82 -6.62 -19.41 14.44
N ASN A 83 -5.69 -20.37 14.51
CA ASN A 83 -5.20 -20.91 15.77
C ASN A 83 -3.81 -20.41 16.15
N MET A 84 -2.94 -20.23 15.16
CA MET A 84 -1.54 -19.88 15.36
C MET A 84 -1.27 -18.39 15.12
N TRP A 85 -1.95 -17.76 14.16
CA TRP A 85 -1.80 -16.33 13.89
C TRP A 85 -3.08 -15.55 14.19
N ARG A 86 -3.58 -15.63 15.42
CA ARG A 86 -4.89 -15.10 15.84
C ARG A 86 -5.03 -13.58 15.68
N VAL A 87 -3.99 -12.84 16.07
CA VAL A 87 -3.90 -11.39 16.01
C VAL A 87 -2.97 -11.00 14.88
N ARG A 88 -3.49 -10.30 13.89
CA ARG A 88 -2.79 -10.00 12.63
C ARG A 88 -2.72 -8.49 12.39
N PRO A 89 -1.71 -8.00 11.66
CA PRO A 89 -1.68 -6.61 11.20
C PRO A 89 -2.91 -6.29 10.36
N ALA A 90 -3.44 -5.07 10.51
CA ALA A 90 -4.54 -4.60 9.68
C ALA A 90 -4.12 -4.53 8.20
N GLY A 91 -4.98 -4.97 7.29
CA GLY A 91 -4.69 -4.95 5.85
C GLY A 91 -3.67 -5.99 5.37
N LEU A 92 -3.39 -7.02 6.20
CA LEU A 92 -2.57 -8.17 5.79
C LEU A 92 -3.16 -8.83 4.54
N ARG A 93 -2.33 -8.99 3.50
CA ARG A 93 -2.66 -9.82 2.34
C ARG A 93 -2.23 -11.25 2.60
N VAL A 94 -2.99 -12.22 2.11
CA VAL A 94 -2.75 -13.63 2.38
C VAL A 94 -2.75 -14.45 1.09
N VAL A 95 -1.75 -15.32 0.94
CA VAL A 95 -1.85 -16.50 0.08
C VAL A 95 -2.44 -17.62 0.93
N ALA A 96 -3.70 -17.95 0.73
CA ALA A 96 -4.36 -18.97 1.53
C ALA A 96 -4.03 -20.37 0.99
N ALA A 97 -3.72 -21.32 1.86
CA ALA A 97 -3.49 -22.70 1.47
C ALA A 97 -4.73 -23.56 1.70
N GLY A 98 -5.16 -24.29 0.67
CA GLY A 98 -6.29 -25.22 0.78
C GLY A 98 -6.40 -26.13 -0.41
N TYR A 99 -6.21 -27.43 -0.24
CA TYR A 99 -6.31 -28.37 -1.35
C TYR A 99 -7.76 -28.84 -1.51
N GLY A 100 -8.27 -28.76 -2.73
CA GLY A 100 -9.61 -29.22 -3.12
C GLY A 100 -10.73 -28.22 -2.83
N SER A 101 -10.46 -27.16 -2.07
CA SER A 101 -11.39 -26.06 -1.84
C SER A 101 -10.64 -24.76 -1.54
N ASN A 102 -11.21 -23.63 -1.98
CA ASN A 102 -10.67 -22.31 -1.69
C ASN A 102 -11.03 -21.92 -0.24
N PRO A 103 -10.05 -21.65 0.65
CA PRO A 103 -10.33 -21.32 2.05
C PRO A 103 -11.05 -19.98 2.27
N ASN A 104 -10.96 -19.04 1.31
CA ASN A 104 -11.50 -17.69 1.41
C ASN A 104 -11.12 -16.96 2.71
N LEU A 105 -9.82 -16.97 3.06
CA LEU A 105 -9.34 -16.31 4.28
C LEU A 105 -9.50 -14.78 4.19
N PRO A 106 -9.68 -14.09 5.34
CA PRO A 106 -9.64 -12.63 5.38
C PRO A 106 -8.33 -12.08 4.78
N GLY A 107 -8.46 -11.17 3.80
CA GLY A 107 -7.31 -10.57 3.11
C GLY A 107 -6.68 -11.45 2.02
N GLN A 108 -7.33 -12.55 1.64
CA GLN A 108 -6.81 -13.44 0.60
C GLN A 108 -6.68 -12.75 -0.76
N VAL A 109 -5.50 -12.86 -1.36
CA VAL A 109 -5.17 -12.34 -2.70
C VAL A 109 -4.72 -13.43 -3.67
N ALA A 110 -4.43 -14.62 -3.15
CA ALA A 110 -4.13 -15.82 -3.93
C ALA A 110 -4.41 -17.08 -3.11
N HIS A 111 -4.46 -18.21 -3.81
CA HIS A 111 -4.80 -19.52 -3.27
C HIS A 111 -3.76 -20.55 -3.71
N GLN A 112 -3.06 -21.19 -2.76
CA GLN A 112 -2.32 -22.42 -3.03
C GLN A 112 -3.31 -23.59 -3.07
N TYR A 113 -3.56 -24.13 -4.26
CA TYR A 113 -4.65 -25.08 -4.50
C TYR A 113 -4.20 -26.54 -4.62
N THR A 114 -2.90 -26.80 -4.75
CA THR A 114 -2.33 -28.15 -4.86
C THR A 114 -0.83 -28.12 -4.57
N ASP A 115 -0.32 -29.25 -4.11
CA ASP A 115 1.10 -29.63 -4.01
C ASP A 115 1.61 -30.36 -5.28
N GLY A 116 0.75 -30.44 -6.31
CA GLY A 116 0.97 -31.19 -7.55
C GLY A 116 0.48 -32.64 -7.51
N ASN A 117 -0.12 -33.09 -6.40
CA ASN A 117 -0.72 -34.42 -6.28
C ASN A 117 -2.23 -34.46 -6.57
N GLY A 118 -2.87 -33.35 -6.99
CA GLY A 118 -4.25 -33.35 -7.51
C GLY A 118 -5.08 -32.11 -7.21
N TYR A 119 -6.36 -32.30 -6.86
CA TYR A 119 -7.25 -31.26 -6.29
C TYR A 119 -7.78 -30.14 -7.20
N SER A 120 -7.28 -30.01 -8.43
CA SER A 120 -7.91 -29.17 -9.44
C SER A 120 -7.70 -29.75 -10.85
N PRO A 121 -8.72 -30.40 -11.44
CA PRO A 121 -8.55 -31.07 -12.74
C PRO A 121 -8.33 -30.08 -13.90
N ASN A 122 -8.68 -28.82 -13.71
CA ASN A 122 -8.63 -27.79 -14.75
C ASN A 122 -7.47 -26.80 -14.59
N LEU A 123 -6.67 -26.94 -13.52
CA LEU A 123 -5.51 -26.09 -13.27
C LEU A 123 -4.22 -26.91 -13.32
N PRO A 124 -3.07 -26.29 -13.64
CA PRO A 124 -1.78 -26.95 -13.61
C PRO A 124 -1.49 -27.69 -12.29
N GLN A 125 -0.71 -28.77 -12.36
CA GLN A 125 -0.31 -29.62 -11.22
C GLN A 125 1.21 -29.66 -11.04
N GLY A 126 1.90 -28.67 -11.60
CA GLY A 126 3.35 -28.61 -11.66
C GLY A 126 3.82 -27.70 -12.78
N ALA A 127 5.13 -27.65 -12.96
CA ALA A 127 5.80 -26.82 -13.95
C ALA A 127 6.70 -27.69 -14.85
N PRO A 128 6.24 -28.13 -16.03
CA PRO A 128 7.11 -28.84 -16.97
C PRO A 128 8.33 -27.99 -17.37
N PRO A 129 9.53 -28.59 -17.51
CA PRO A 129 9.86 -30.01 -17.34
C PRO A 129 10.19 -30.45 -15.89
N PHE A 130 10.06 -29.55 -14.91
CA PHE A 130 10.53 -29.74 -13.52
C PHE A 130 9.64 -30.66 -12.66
N GLY A 131 8.45 -31.04 -13.16
CA GLY A 131 7.57 -32.01 -12.50
C GLY A 131 6.53 -31.37 -11.60
N ARG A 132 6.07 -32.13 -10.60
CA ARG A 132 5.05 -31.70 -9.63
C ARG A 132 5.64 -30.69 -8.67
N CYS A 133 4.88 -29.63 -8.38
CA CYS A 133 5.21 -28.63 -7.38
C CYS A 133 3.93 -27.93 -6.92
N ASP A 134 4.05 -27.18 -5.83
CA ASP A 134 2.98 -26.32 -5.35
C ASP A 134 2.51 -25.37 -6.46
N MET A 135 1.20 -25.31 -6.66
CA MET A 135 0.59 -24.40 -7.61
C MET A 135 -0.35 -23.44 -6.91
N ASN A 136 -0.27 -22.18 -7.35
CA ASN A 136 -1.01 -21.06 -6.81
C ASN A 136 -1.84 -20.39 -7.89
N SER A 137 -2.99 -19.86 -7.51
CA SER A 137 -3.87 -19.07 -8.36
C SER A 137 -4.12 -17.71 -7.70
N ALA A 138 -3.96 -16.61 -8.45
CA ALA A 138 -4.36 -15.28 -8.00
C ALA A 138 -5.85 -14.98 -8.27
N ASP A 139 -6.63 -16.03 -8.56
CA ASP A 139 -8.10 -16.04 -8.66
C ASP A 139 -8.70 -14.82 -9.40
N GLY A 140 -8.27 -14.64 -10.65
CA GLY A 140 -8.80 -13.61 -11.54
C GLY A 140 -8.01 -12.30 -11.57
N LEU A 141 -6.97 -12.15 -10.76
CA LEU A 141 -6.04 -11.02 -10.88
C LEU A 141 -5.08 -11.21 -12.05
N THR A 142 -4.87 -10.15 -12.83
CA THR A 142 -3.74 -10.08 -13.76
C THR A 142 -2.40 -10.02 -12.98
N PRO A 143 -1.26 -10.34 -13.62
CA PRO A 143 0.05 -10.20 -12.97
C PRO A 143 0.30 -8.80 -12.37
N GLN A 144 -0.16 -7.74 -13.03
CA GLN A 144 -0.04 -6.36 -12.57
C GLN A 144 -0.95 -6.06 -11.38
N GLN A 145 -2.19 -6.55 -11.41
CA GLN A 145 -3.13 -6.40 -10.29
C GLN A 145 -2.63 -7.16 -9.07
N PHE A 146 -2.08 -8.36 -9.25
CA PHE A 146 -1.51 -9.13 -8.15
C PHE A 146 -0.25 -8.45 -7.58
N ALA A 147 0.63 -7.91 -8.44
CA ALA A 147 1.77 -7.11 -8.00
C ALA A 147 1.34 -5.89 -7.15
N ALA A 148 0.34 -5.14 -7.64
CA ALA A 148 -0.20 -3.98 -6.93
C ALA A 148 -0.86 -4.38 -5.61
N ALA A 149 -1.59 -5.50 -5.59
CA ALA A 149 -2.14 -6.07 -4.37
C ALA A 149 -1.02 -6.40 -3.37
N CYS A 150 0.15 -6.81 -3.82
CA CYS A 150 1.34 -7.10 -3.00
C CYS A 150 2.27 -5.89 -2.77
N GLY A 151 1.75 -4.67 -2.92
CA GLY A 151 2.50 -3.45 -2.63
C GLY A 151 3.63 -3.14 -3.63
N ILE A 152 3.68 -3.83 -4.76
CA ILE A 152 4.61 -3.56 -5.85
C ILE A 152 3.89 -2.67 -6.86
N ALA A 153 4.26 -1.39 -6.85
CA ALA A 153 3.86 -0.48 -7.91
C ALA A 153 4.44 -0.99 -9.23
N THR A 154 3.57 -1.51 -10.10
CA THR A 154 3.91 -1.56 -11.53
C THR A 154 3.80 -0.12 -12.01
N SER A 155 4.85 0.40 -12.63
CA SER A 155 4.97 1.77 -13.13
C SER A 155 4.01 2.02 -14.31
N GLU A 156 2.71 1.90 -14.05
CA GLU A 156 1.61 2.20 -14.98
C GLU A 156 0.47 2.96 -14.25
N GLY A 157 0.83 3.79 -13.27
CA GLY A 157 -0.08 4.76 -12.67
C GLY A 157 0.37 6.17 -13.04
N TRP A 158 -0.48 6.92 -13.73
CA TRP A 158 -0.27 8.28 -14.28
C TRP A 158 0.37 9.33 -13.35
N LEU A 159 0.48 9.09 -12.05
CA LEU A 159 1.09 9.98 -11.05
C LEU A 159 2.55 9.64 -10.71
N MET A 160 3.09 8.52 -11.21
CA MET A 160 4.49 8.12 -11.04
C MET A 160 5.26 8.05 -12.37
N ALA A 161 4.74 8.71 -13.43
CA ALA A 161 5.42 8.87 -14.71
C ALA A 161 6.47 9.99 -14.72
N LEU A 162 6.60 10.71 -13.59
CA LEU A 162 7.53 11.82 -13.44
C LEU A 162 8.83 11.30 -12.81
N SER A 163 9.95 11.61 -13.45
CA SER A 163 11.28 11.53 -12.84
C SER A 163 11.35 12.33 -11.54
N ASP A 164 12.37 12.08 -10.70
CA ASP A 164 12.55 12.82 -9.44
C ASP A 164 12.61 14.35 -9.67
N ASP A 165 13.18 14.78 -10.79
CA ASP A 165 13.23 16.18 -11.21
C ASP A 165 11.83 16.72 -11.54
N GLU A 166 11.03 15.96 -12.29
CA GLU A 166 9.66 16.34 -12.65
C GLU A 166 8.71 16.31 -11.44
N GLN A 167 8.92 15.40 -10.48
CA GLN A 167 8.17 15.38 -9.22
C GLN A 167 8.51 16.60 -8.34
N THR A 168 9.79 16.97 -8.30
CA THR A 168 10.25 18.18 -7.62
C THR A 168 9.66 19.43 -8.28
N GLU A 169 9.64 19.48 -9.61
CA GLU A 169 9.01 20.56 -10.37
C GLU A 169 7.52 20.65 -10.08
N LEU A 170 6.80 19.52 -10.09
CA LEU A 170 5.37 19.47 -9.78
C LEU A 170 5.09 19.97 -8.35
N LEU A 171 5.87 19.50 -7.37
CA LEU A 171 5.72 19.93 -5.98
C LEU A 171 5.96 21.44 -5.83
N ASN A 172 6.98 21.98 -6.50
CA ASN A 172 7.27 23.41 -6.49
C ASN A 172 6.13 24.23 -7.13
N LYS A 173 5.58 23.77 -8.26
CA LYS A 173 4.43 24.42 -8.91
C LYS A 173 3.17 24.36 -8.04
N VAL A 174 2.91 23.24 -7.39
CA VAL A 174 1.76 23.11 -6.47
C VAL A 174 1.91 24.03 -5.26
N ARG A 175 3.12 24.16 -4.70
CA ARG A 175 3.41 25.10 -3.61
C ARG A 175 3.25 26.55 -4.05
N ASP A 176 3.74 26.92 -5.22
CA ASP A 176 3.55 28.26 -5.78
C ASP A 176 2.06 28.59 -5.96
N ILE A 177 1.27 27.67 -6.54
CA ILE A 177 -0.18 27.83 -6.66
C ILE A 177 -0.84 27.99 -5.28
N TRP A 178 -0.43 27.18 -4.30
CA TRP A 178 -0.93 27.28 -2.93
C TRP A 178 -0.65 28.66 -2.34
N ASP A 179 0.60 29.14 -2.42
CA ASP A 179 0.99 30.44 -1.89
C ASP A 179 0.26 31.59 -2.59
N GLN A 180 0.07 31.51 -3.91
CA GLN A 180 -0.75 32.49 -4.64
C GLN A 180 -2.19 32.52 -4.12
N LEU A 181 -2.82 31.37 -3.95
CA LEU A 181 -4.23 31.27 -3.54
C LEU A 181 -4.46 31.50 -2.03
N ARG A 182 -3.47 31.23 -1.19
CA ARG A 182 -3.64 31.19 0.28
C ARG A 182 -2.72 32.16 1.03
N GLY A 183 -1.80 32.81 0.34
CA GLY A 183 -0.71 33.57 0.94
C GLY A 183 0.42 32.65 1.44
N PRO A 184 1.61 33.21 1.72
CA PRO A 184 2.72 32.47 2.32
C PRO A 184 2.28 31.70 3.56
N ASP A 185 2.63 30.41 3.63
CA ASP A 185 2.24 29.48 4.71
C ASP A 185 0.72 29.40 4.97
N GLY A 186 -0.10 29.82 4.01
CA GLY A 186 -1.55 29.91 4.16
C GLY A 186 -2.04 31.04 5.07
N ALA A 187 -1.20 32.04 5.35
CA ALA A 187 -1.50 33.15 6.25
C ALA A 187 -2.26 34.33 5.61
N GLY A 188 -2.67 34.19 4.33
CA GLY A 188 -3.25 35.26 3.53
C GLY A 188 -2.24 36.32 3.09
N TRP A 189 -2.69 37.26 2.27
CA TRP A 189 -1.85 38.30 1.68
C TRP A 189 -2.08 39.66 2.37
N PRO A 190 -1.07 40.26 3.01
CA PRO A 190 -1.24 41.53 3.72
C PRO A 190 -1.80 42.67 2.83
N GLN A 191 -1.44 42.68 1.55
CA GLN A 191 -1.91 43.68 0.59
C GLN A 191 -3.41 43.57 0.27
N LEU A 192 -4.06 42.46 0.60
CA LEU A 192 -5.50 42.30 0.44
C LEU A 192 -6.28 42.80 1.67
N GLY A 193 -5.59 43.24 2.73
CA GLY A 193 -6.19 43.66 3.98
C GLY A 193 -6.47 42.49 4.92
N GLN A 194 -7.22 42.75 5.99
CA GLN A 194 -7.52 41.77 7.04
C GLN A 194 -9.02 41.60 7.27
N ASN A 195 -9.43 40.41 7.69
CA ASN A 195 -10.79 40.16 8.16
C ASN A 195 -11.02 40.75 9.56
N GLY A 196 -12.25 40.64 10.08
CA GLY A 196 -12.60 41.11 11.43
C GLY A 196 -11.87 40.40 12.58
N GLN A 197 -11.09 39.34 12.30
CA GLN A 197 -10.26 38.61 13.25
C GLN A 197 -8.77 38.98 13.13
N GLY A 198 -8.41 39.95 12.29
CA GLY A 198 -7.03 40.39 12.08
C GLY A 198 -6.19 39.45 11.21
N GLN A 199 -6.81 38.48 10.53
CA GLN A 199 -6.12 37.57 9.60
C GLN A 199 -6.09 38.18 8.20
N ASN A 200 -4.99 38.02 7.47
CA ASN A 200 -4.91 38.56 6.12
C ASN A 200 -5.89 37.85 5.17
N LEU A 201 -6.45 38.58 4.21
CA LEU A 201 -7.39 38.05 3.22
C LEU A 201 -6.67 37.30 2.09
N THR A 202 -7.39 36.40 1.45
CA THR A 202 -6.94 35.64 0.27
C THR A 202 -7.54 36.23 -1.02
N PRO A 203 -7.00 35.89 -2.22
CA PRO A 203 -7.64 36.26 -3.48
C PRO A 203 -9.08 35.75 -3.59
N VAL A 204 -9.40 34.61 -2.96
CA VAL A 204 -10.76 34.07 -2.91
C VAL A 204 -11.70 35.01 -2.16
N ASP A 205 -11.24 35.57 -1.03
CA ASP A 205 -12.02 36.55 -0.26
C ASP A 205 -12.21 37.85 -1.06
N ALA A 206 -11.16 38.31 -1.75
CA ALA A 206 -11.23 39.49 -2.60
C ALA A 206 -12.23 39.32 -3.77
N ILE A 207 -12.22 38.16 -4.43
CA ILE A 207 -13.18 37.84 -5.49
C ILE A 207 -14.61 37.79 -4.95
N ALA A 208 -14.82 37.20 -3.76
CA ALA A 208 -16.14 37.17 -3.12
C ALA A 208 -16.65 38.58 -2.78
N ALA A 209 -15.77 39.48 -2.33
CA ALA A 209 -16.11 40.87 -2.09
C ALA A 209 -16.48 41.62 -3.38
N ILE A 210 -15.72 41.42 -4.47
CA ILE A 210 -16.03 42.01 -5.78
C ILE A 210 -17.38 41.52 -6.29
N LYS A 211 -17.67 40.22 -6.19
CA LYS A 211 -18.97 39.65 -6.58
C LYS A 211 -20.10 40.35 -5.82
N THR A 212 -19.97 40.48 -4.50
CA THR A 212 -20.96 41.15 -3.65
C THR A 212 -21.16 42.61 -4.04
N TYR A 213 -20.08 43.33 -4.37
CA TYR A 213 -20.14 44.71 -4.83
C TYR A 213 -20.86 44.85 -6.20
N VAL A 214 -20.60 43.92 -7.12
CA VAL A 214 -21.20 43.93 -8.47
C VAL A 214 -22.68 43.54 -8.42
N GLU A 215 -23.05 42.58 -7.58
CA GLU A 215 -24.43 42.08 -7.43
C GLU A 215 -25.28 42.90 -6.45
N GLY A 216 -24.64 43.71 -5.62
CA GLY A 216 -25.33 44.59 -4.66
C GLY A 216 -26.16 45.67 -5.37
N PRO A 217 -27.24 46.17 -4.74
CA PRO A 217 -28.00 47.28 -5.29
C PRO A 217 -27.08 48.49 -5.44
N ARG A 218 -26.96 49.03 -6.66
CA ARG A 218 -26.23 50.28 -6.94
C ARG A 218 -26.92 51.42 -6.20
N SER A 219 -26.51 51.69 -4.97
CA SER A 219 -26.97 52.85 -4.23
C SER A 219 -26.28 54.10 -4.78
N GLY A 220 -26.99 54.86 -5.62
CA GLY A 220 -26.69 56.28 -5.79
C GLY A 220 -27.01 56.86 -7.17
N GLN A 221 -28.24 57.30 -7.39
CA GLN A 221 -28.47 58.61 -7.99
C GLN A 221 -29.52 59.35 -7.16
N SER A 222 -29.02 60.13 -6.21
CA SER A 222 -29.77 61.18 -5.53
C SER A 222 -30.22 62.20 -6.58
N ALA A 223 -31.52 62.29 -6.81
CA ALA A 223 -32.10 63.39 -7.55
C ALA A 223 -32.08 64.65 -6.66
N THR A 224 -31.10 65.52 -6.89
CA THR A 224 -31.22 66.93 -6.55
C THR A 224 -31.88 67.64 -7.73
N ALA A 225 -33.14 68.04 -7.56
CA ALA A 225 -33.78 69.05 -8.38
C ALA A 225 -34.64 69.94 -7.46
N THR A 226 -34.18 71.19 -7.37
CA THR A 226 -34.82 72.46 -6.97
C THR A 226 -36.21 72.44 -6.37
#